data_AF-A0A412YDC9-F1
#
_entry.id   AF-A0A412YDC9-F1
#
_cell.length_a   1.000
_cell.length_b   1.000
_cell.length_c   1.000
_cell.angle_alpha   90.00
_cell.angle_beta   90.00
_cell.angle_gamma   90.00
#
_symmetry.space_group_name_H-M   'P 1'
#
loop_
_entity.id
_entity.type
_entity.pdbx_description
1 polymer ?
#
loop_
_entity_poly.entity_id
_entity_poly.type
_entity_poly.pdbx_seq_one_letter_code
_entity_poly.pdbx_strand_id
1 'polypeptide(L)' 'MKQVRGGGVVSSLCAPDEYLYSCTTSFGNGASSNGKVCAKNNFVASEKILNNYRRMAPEMVELGILADCR' A
#
# COMPACT_ATOMS: atom_id res chain seq x y z
N MET A 1 25.99 6.66 8.40
CA MET A 1 24.57 7.03 8.59
C MET A 1 23.73 5.80 8.27
N LYS A 2 22.99 5.30 9.25
CA LYS A 2 22.26 4.02 9.17
C LYS A 2 21.03 4.24 8.30
N GLN A 3 20.98 3.59 7.13
CA GLN A 3 19.86 3.64 6.21
C GLN A 3 18.57 3.33 7.00
N VAL A 4 17.65 4.27 7.01
CA VAL A 4 16.33 4.11 7.61
C VAL A 4 15.71 2.91 6.89
N ARG A 5 15.48 1.79 7.59
CA ARG A 5 14.61 0.70 7.14
C ARG A 5 13.19 1.25 7.21
N GLY A 6 12.98 2.24 6.36
CA GLY A 6 11.92 3.22 6.42
C GLY A 6 10.79 2.74 5.56
N GLY A 7 9.62 2.88 6.14
CA GLY A 7 8.45 2.41 5.47
C GLY A 7 7.19 2.89 6.13
N GLY A 8 6.91 2.28 7.28
CA GLY A 8 5.89 2.78 8.19
C GLY A 8 6.38 4.01 8.95
N VAL A 9 5.63 5.11 8.86
CA VAL A 9 5.81 6.28 9.71
C VAL A 9 4.70 6.30 10.77
N VAL A 10 5.05 6.52 12.02
CA VAL A 10 4.03 6.72 13.07
C VAL A 10 3.24 7.98 12.73
N SER A 11 1.92 7.87 12.61
CA SER A 11 1.05 8.99 12.26
C SER A 11 -0.19 8.99 13.15
N SER A 12 -0.58 10.18 13.60
CA SER A 12 -1.83 10.40 14.36
C SER A 12 -3.10 10.12 13.53
N LEU A 13 -2.95 9.90 12.22
CA LEU A 13 -4.03 9.51 11.31
C LEU A 13 -4.34 8.00 11.38
N CYS A 14 -3.44 7.21 11.96
CA CYS A 14 -3.57 5.76 12.07
C CYS A 14 -4.00 5.34 13.48
N ALA A 15 -4.59 4.15 13.59
CA ALA A 15 -4.94 3.58 14.88
C ALA A 15 -3.67 3.35 15.74
N PRO A 16 -3.81 3.27 17.08
CA PRO A 16 -2.72 2.80 17.93
C PRO A 16 -2.22 1.43 17.44
N ASP A 17 -0.88 1.26 17.40
CA ASP A 17 -0.15 0.11 16.83
C ASP A 17 -0.22 -0.03 15.30
N GLU A 18 -0.67 1.00 14.56
CA GLU A 18 -0.53 1.08 13.11
C GLU A 18 0.48 2.15 12.70
N TYR A 19 1.15 1.89 11.57
CA TYR A 19 2.04 2.82 10.91
C TYR A 19 1.44 3.23 9.56
N LEU A 20 1.73 4.46 9.16
CA LEU A 20 1.37 4.99 7.87
C LEU A 20 2.43 4.57 6.85
N TYR A 21 2.07 3.62 6.00
CA TYR A 21 2.89 3.11 4.91
C TYR A 21 2.63 3.88 3.62
N SER A 22 3.67 4.12 2.83
CA SER A 22 3.51 4.69 1.49
C SER A 22 3.53 3.57 0.46
N CYS A 23 2.46 3.46 -0.32
CA CYS A 23 2.24 2.36 -1.25
C CYS A 23 2.19 2.89 -2.68
N THR A 24 2.93 2.22 -3.57
CA THR A 24 2.83 2.40 -5.01
C THR A 24 2.06 1.22 -5.58
N THR A 25 0.93 1.48 -6.21
CA THR A 25 0.15 0.47 -6.93
C THR A 25 0.45 0.61 -8.41
N SER A 26 0.97 -0.44 -9.03
CA SER A 26 1.21 -0.52 -10.46
C SER A 26 0.14 -1.39 -11.10
N PHE A 27 -0.40 -0.92 -12.21
CA PHE A 27 -1.40 -1.59 -13.00
C PHE A 27 -0.75 -2.11 -14.29
N GLY A 28 -1.12 -3.30 -14.75
CA GLY A 28 -0.52 -3.92 -15.95
C GLY A 28 -0.74 -3.15 -17.26
N ASN A 29 -1.60 -2.12 -17.26
CA ASN A 29 -1.76 -1.17 -18.36
C ASN A 29 -0.69 -0.05 -18.36
N GLY A 30 0.27 -0.06 -17.43
CA GLY A 30 1.30 0.95 -17.27
C GLY A 30 0.90 2.15 -16.39
N ALA A 31 -0.33 2.20 -15.89
CA ALA A 31 -0.70 3.19 -14.89
C ALA A 31 -0.03 2.87 -13.55
N SER A 32 0.23 3.90 -12.76
CA SER A 32 0.64 3.75 -11.37
C SER A 32 -0.05 4.78 -10.50
N SER A 33 -0.36 4.42 -9.26
CA SER A 33 -1.01 5.27 -8.27
C SER A 33 -0.25 5.18 -6.96
N ASN A 34 0.01 6.33 -6.35
CA ASN A 34 0.67 6.41 -5.05
C ASN A 34 -0.36 6.77 -3.99
N GLY A 35 -0.37 6.02 -2.90
CA GLY A 35 -1.27 6.23 -1.79
C GLY A 35 -0.57 6.01 -0.45
N LYS A 36 -1.25 6.37 0.64
CA LYS A 36 -0.82 6.05 1.99
C LYS A 36 -1.87 5.19 2.66
N VAL A 37 -1.46 4.19 3.42
CA VAL A 37 -2.37 3.29 4.13
C VAL A 37 -1.87 3.05 5.55
N CYS A 38 -2.80 3.02 6.50
CA CYS A 38 -2.50 2.63 7.87
C CYS A 38 -2.53 1.11 7.98
N ALA A 39 -1.44 0.53 8.47
CA ALA A 39 -1.33 -0.90 8.70
C ALA A 39 -0.32 -1.22 9.80
N LYS A 40 -0.43 -2.41 10.38
CA LYS A 40 0.51 -2.90 11.40
C LYS A 40 1.90 -3.24 10.82
N ASN A 41 1.95 -3.64 9.55
CA ASN A 41 3.17 -3.93 8.82
C ASN A 41 2.96 -3.68 7.32
N ASN A 42 4.06 -3.65 6.56
CA ASN A 42 4.07 -3.43 5.12
C ASN A 42 3.31 -4.50 4.33
N PHE A 43 3.33 -5.76 4.77
CA PHE A 43 2.59 -6.85 4.12
C PHE A 43 1.07 -6.60 4.19
N VAL A 44 0.56 -6.26 5.37
CA VAL A 44 -0.86 -5.93 5.58
C VAL A 44 -1.24 -4.64 4.83
N ALA A 45 -0.34 -3.67 4.72
CA ALA A 45 -0.54 -2.48 3.91
C ALA A 45 -0.77 -2.83 2.44
N SER A 46 0.12 -3.63 1.86
CA SER A 46 0.01 -4.09 0.47
C SER A 46 -1.28 -4.87 0.26
N GLU A 47 -1.61 -5.81 1.15
CA GLU A 47 -2.82 -6.61 1.04
C GLU A 47 -4.11 -5.78 1.14
N LYS A 48 -4.16 -4.79 2.06
CA LYS A 48 -5.29 -3.85 2.16
C LYS A 48 -5.52 -3.09 0.85
N ILE A 49 -4.46 -2.60 0.22
CA ILE A 49 -4.53 -1.88 -1.06
C ILE A 49 -5.08 -2.82 -2.15
N LEU A 50 -4.49 -4.01 -2.29
CA LEU A 50 -4.91 -5.02 -3.27
C LEU A 50 -6.38 -5.40 -3.10
N ASN A 51 -6.82 -5.61 -1.87
CA ASN A 51 -8.22 -5.95 -1.55
C ASN A 51 -9.19 -4.81 -1.85
N ASN A 52 -8.80 -3.55 -1.61
CA ASN A 52 -9.63 -2.40 -1.99
C ASN A 52 -9.84 -2.34 -3.50
N TYR A 53 -8.78 -2.50 -4.29
CA TYR A 53 -8.92 -2.53 -5.75
C TYR A 53 -9.74 -3.73 -6.24
N ARG A 54 -9.59 -4.92 -5.63
CA ARG A 54 -10.46 -6.08 -5.92
C ARG A 54 -11.95 -5.79 -5.73
N ARG A 55 -12.31 -4.91 -4.78
CA ARG A 55 -13.70 -4.56 -4.48
C ARG A 55 -14.23 -3.42 -5.34
N MET A 56 -13.37 -2.43 -5.66
CA MET A 56 -13.77 -1.22 -6.37
C MET A 56 -13.64 -1.34 -7.89
N ALA A 57 -12.64 -2.08 -8.38
CA ALA A 57 -12.30 -2.19 -9.80
C ALA A 57 -11.74 -3.59 -10.10
N PRO A 58 -12.58 -4.65 -10.05
CA PRO A 58 -12.15 -6.03 -10.27
C PRO A 58 -11.50 -6.25 -11.64
N GLU A 59 -11.93 -5.50 -12.67
CA GLU A 59 -11.35 -5.53 -14.02
C GLU A 59 -9.86 -5.15 -14.07
N MET A 60 -9.41 -4.27 -13.16
CA MET A 60 -8.00 -3.86 -13.11
C MET A 60 -7.12 -4.94 -12.46
N VAL A 61 -7.72 -5.83 -11.66
CA VAL A 61 -6.99 -6.93 -11.01
C VAL A 61 -6.64 -8.02 -12.02
N GLU A 62 -7.51 -8.30 -12.99
CA GLU A 62 -7.24 -9.25 -14.09
C GLU A 62 -6.08 -8.79 -14.98
N LEU A 63 -5.89 -7.48 -15.12
CA LEU A 63 -4.75 -6.90 -15.85
C LEU A 63 -3.41 -7.04 -15.11
N GLY A 64 -3.40 -7.56 -13.88
CA GLY A 64 -2.22 -7.66 -13.05
C GLY A 64 -1.96 -6.37 -12.27
N ILE A 65 -2.43 -6.35 -11.01
CA ILE A 65 -2.16 -5.28 -10.06
C ILE A 65 -1.03 -5.74 -9.11
N LEU A 66 -0.07 -4.83 -8.86
CA LEU A 66 0.99 -5.00 -7.87
C LEU A 66 0.95 -3.81 -6.91
N ALA A 67 1.03 -4.07 -5.59
CA ALA A 67 1.09 -3.03 -4.57
C ALA A 67 2.39 -3.18 -3.75
N ASP A 68 3.34 -2.28 -3.97
CA ASP A 68 4.59 -2.19 -3.20
C ASP A 68 4.41 -1.13 -2.11
N CYS A 69 4.25 -1.57 -0.86
CA CYS A 69 4.20 -0.70 0.31
C CYS A 69 5.56 -0.72 0.99
N ARG A 70 6.20 0.44 1.04
CA ARG A 70 7.42 0.63 1.80
C ARG A 70 7.03 1.18 3.13
#